data_AF-A0A0F9DWU2-F1
#
_entry.id   AF-A0A0F9DWU2-F1
#
_cell.length_a   1.000
_cell.length_b   1.000
_cell.length_c   1.000
_cell.angle_alpha   90.00
_cell.angle_beta   90.00
_cell.angle_gamma   90.00
#
_symmetry.space_group_name_H-M   'P 1'
#
loop_
_entity.id
_entity.type
_entity.pdbx_description
1 polymer ?
#
loop_
_entity_poly.entity_id
_entity_poly.type
_entity_poly.pdbx_seq_one_letter_code
_entity_poly.pdbx_strand_id
1 'polypeptide(L)'
;AWLGRQFDDRLVEPNSPLGKAIAYMLKHWSRLTLFLRQAGAPLDNNICERALKKVIQHRKNSLFYKTLHGAYIGDLFMSIIYTCNLEDVNAFEYLNALEEHSAELFKHPELWLPWNYHEQLARQDDQPD
;
A
#
# COMPACT_ATOMS: atom_id res chain seq x y z
N ALA A 1 -33.87 0.39 12.27
CA ALA A 1 -32.69 -0.51 12.13
C ALA A 1 -32.31 -1.06 13.50
N TRP A 2 -31.82 -2.30 13.60
CA TRP A 2 -31.54 -2.98 14.88
C TRP A 2 -30.56 -2.21 15.79
N LEU A 3 -29.52 -1.60 15.21
CA LEU A 3 -28.50 -0.83 15.94
C LEU A 3 -29.09 0.40 16.67
N GLY A 4 -30.07 1.09 16.08
CA GLY A 4 -30.71 2.25 16.73
C GLY A 4 -31.54 1.84 17.94
N ARG A 5 -32.26 0.71 17.83
CA ARG A 5 -33.07 0.17 18.93
C ARG A 5 -32.26 -0.13 20.20
N GLN A 6 -30.96 -0.45 20.06
CA GLN A 6 -30.10 -0.68 21.23
C GLN A 6 -30.03 0.55 22.15
N PHE A 7 -30.13 1.76 21.59
CA PHE A 7 -30.18 3.00 22.35
C PHE A 7 -31.61 3.41 22.69
N ASP A 8 -32.55 3.29 21.75
CA ASP A 8 -33.96 3.67 21.96
C ASP A 8 -34.59 2.87 23.12
N ASP A 9 -34.31 1.57 23.18
CA ASP A 9 -34.82 0.64 24.19
C ASP A 9 -33.93 0.59 25.46
N ARG A 10 -32.88 1.44 25.52
CA ARG A 10 -31.91 1.51 26.63
C ARG A 10 -31.23 0.17 26.97
N LEU A 11 -31.00 -0.67 25.98
CA LEU A 11 -30.35 -1.97 26.14
C LEU A 11 -28.83 -1.87 26.26
N VAL A 12 -28.25 -0.81 25.70
CA VAL A 12 -26.80 -0.55 25.72
C VAL A 12 -26.52 0.85 26.22
N GLU A 13 -25.65 0.94 27.22
CA GLU A 13 -25.16 2.22 27.73
C GLU A 13 -24.30 2.94 26.66
N PRO A 14 -24.62 4.18 26.25
CA PRO A 14 -23.93 4.87 25.13
C PRO A 14 -22.42 4.99 25.31
N ASN A 15 -21.96 5.17 26.55
CA ASN A 15 -20.55 5.35 26.86
C ASN A 15 -19.79 4.03 27.07
N SER A 16 -20.48 2.89 27.08
CA SER A 16 -19.84 1.58 27.15
C SER A 16 -19.00 1.29 25.89
N PRO A 17 -18.05 0.33 25.93
CA PRO A 17 -17.32 -0.09 24.74
C PRO A 17 -18.23 -0.50 23.58
N LEU A 18 -19.34 -1.21 23.88
CA LEU A 18 -20.33 -1.60 22.88
C LEU A 18 -21.12 -0.39 22.36
N GLY A 19 -21.53 0.52 23.25
CA GLY A 19 -22.22 1.76 22.87
C GLY A 19 -21.37 2.60 21.91
N LYS A 20 -20.07 2.76 22.20
CA LYS A 20 -19.13 3.45 21.30
C LYS A 20 -19.01 2.78 19.94
N ALA A 21 -18.97 1.44 19.90
CA ALA A 21 -18.91 0.68 18.64
C ALA A 21 -20.19 0.86 17.81
N ILE A 22 -21.38 0.78 18.43
CA ILE A 22 -22.66 1.00 17.76
C ILE A 22 -22.74 2.43 17.22
N ALA A 23 -22.38 3.43 18.04
CA ALA A 23 -22.37 4.83 17.62
C ALA A 23 -21.43 5.07 16.43
N TYR A 24 -20.25 4.44 16.44
CA TYR A 24 -19.33 4.46 15.31
C TYR A 24 -19.95 3.85 14.04
N MET A 25 -20.54 2.66 14.14
CA MET A 25 -21.19 2.01 13.00
C MET A 25 -22.31 2.87 12.41
N LEU A 26 -23.17 3.45 13.26
CA LEU A 26 -24.26 4.33 12.83
C LEU A 26 -23.72 5.59 12.14
N LYS A 27 -22.70 6.24 12.73
CA LYS A 27 -22.04 7.43 12.16
C LYS A 27 -21.40 7.16 10.80
N HIS A 28 -20.86 5.97 10.59
CA HIS A 28 -20.11 5.60 9.40
C HIS A 28 -20.87 4.67 8.44
N TRP A 29 -22.16 4.39 8.70
CA TRP A 29 -22.94 3.37 8.01
C TRP A 29 -22.93 3.52 6.48
N SER A 30 -23.08 4.75 5.99
CA SER A 30 -23.08 5.03 4.54
C SER A 30 -21.75 4.70 3.87
N ARG A 31 -20.62 4.87 4.57
CA ARG A 31 -19.29 4.52 4.06
C ARG A 31 -19.02 3.03 4.19
N LEU A 32 -19.36 2.44 5.35
CA LEU A 32 -19.17 1.01 5.62
C LEU A 32 -20.02 0.11 4.71
N THR A 33 -21.12 0.62 4.16
CA THR A 33 -21.99 -0.11 3.23
C THR A 33 -21.84 0.34 1.77
N LEU A 34 -20.79 1.08 1.43
CA LEU A 34 -20.59 1.62 0.08
C LEU A 34 -20.49 0.51 -0.99
N PHE A 35 -19.92 -0.65 -0.63
CA PHE A 35 -19.82 -1.82 -1.51
C PHE A 35 -21.17 -2.33 -2.04
N LEU A 36 -22.29 -2.02 -1.37
CA LEU A 36 -23.64 -2.35 -1.85
C LEU A 36 -24.14 -1.43 -2.97
N ARG A 37 -23.48 -0.28 -3.19
CA ARG A 37 -23.92 0.77 -4.11
C ARG A 37 -22.90 1.10 -5.20
N GLN A 38 -21.62 0.80 -4.97
CA GLN A 38 -20.51 1.07 -5.89
C GLN A 38 -19.86 -0.24 -6.33
N ALA A 39 -19.98 -0.58 -7.61
CA ALA A 39 -19.28 -1.71 -8.18
C ALA A 39 -17.77 -1.54 -8.03
N GLY A 40 -17.07 -2.61 -7.65
CA GLY A 40 -15.61 -2.62 -7.42
C GLY A 40 -15.16 -2.07 -6.06
N ALA A 41 -16.05 -1.49 -5.25
CA ALA A 41 -15.68 -1.09 -3.89
C ALA A 41 -15.46 -2.34 -3.01
N PRO A 42 -14.31 -2.46 -2.32
CA PRO A 42 -14.04 -3.61 -1.49
C PRO A 42 -14.95 -3.65 -0.26
N LEU A 43 -15.30 -4.86 0.17
CA LEU A 43 -16.11 -5.10 1.38
C LEU A 43 -15.35 -4.75 2.65
N ASP A 44 -14.04 -4.92 2.63
CA ASP A 44 -13.15 -4.73 3.77
C ASP A 44 -11.99 -3.78 3.43
N ASN A 45 -11.21 -3.45 4.46
CA ASN A 45 -10.05 -2.57 4.36
C ASN A 45 -8.73 -3.34 4.30
N ASN A 46 -8.75 -4.65 4.02
CA ASN A 46 -7.58 -5.53 4.14
C ASN A 46 -6.43 -5.09 3.22
N ILE A 47 -6.73 -4.53 2.05
CA ILE A 47 -5.71 -4.01 1.11
C ILE A 47 -4.95 -2.85 1.76
N CYS A 48 -5.67 -1.85 2.28
CA CYS A 48 -5.05 -0.70 2.94
C CYS A 48 -4.34 -1.10 4.23
N GLU A 49 -4.90 -2.01 5.04
CA GLU A 49 -4.26 -2.48 6.26
C GLU A 49 -2.96 -3.22 5.97
N ARG A 50 -2.93 -4.07 4.94
CA ARG A 50 -1.69 -4.73 4.49
C ARG A 50 -0.64 -3.71 4.02
N ALA A 51 -1.05 -2.68 3.28
CA ALA A 51 -0.15 -1.61 2.85
C ALA A 51 0.40 -0.81 4.06
N LEU A 52 -0.44 -0.43 5.01
CA LEU A 52 -0.02 0.28 6.23
C LEU A 52 0.88 -0.58 7.12
N LYS A 53 0.63 -1.89 7.20
CA LYS A 53 1.44 -2.82 8.00
C LYS A 53 2.89 -2.86 7.51
N LYS A 54 3.12 -2.81 6.19
CA LYS A 54 4.46 -2.72 5.58
C LYS A 54 5.22 -1.48 6.08
N VAL A 55 4.58 -0.31 6.03
CA VAL A 55 5.16 0.96 6.53
C VAL A 55 5.45 0.91 8.03
N ILE A 56 4.53 0.36 8.82
CA ILE A 56 4.72 0.21 10.29
C ILE A 56 5.89 -0.72 10.60
N GLN A 57 6.02 -1.83 9.86
CA GLN A 57 7.12 -2.76 10.03
C GLN A 57 8.47 -2.13 9.66
N HIS A 58 8.51 -1.37 8.56
CA HIS A 58 9.70 -0.60 8.16
C HIS A 58 10.12 0.39 9.26
N ARG A 59 9.18 1.18 9.78
CA ARG A 59 9.44 2.12 10.88
C ARG A 59 10.05 1.44 12.11
N LYS A 60 9.59 0.24 12.45
CA LYS A 60 10.14 -0.56 13.56
C LYS A 60 11.58 -1.03 13.29
N ASN A 61 11.92 -1.29 12.03
CA ASN A 61 13.24 -1.75 11.62
C ASN A 61 14.24 -0.60 11.37
N SER A 62 13.77 0.65 11.40
CA SER A 62 14.48 1.86 10.98
C SER A 62 14.96 2.76 12.13
N LEU A 63 15.08 2.21 13.34
CA LEU A 63 15.33 2.99 14.56
C LEU A 63 16.74 3.61 14.63
N PHE A 64 17.65 3.30 13.70
CA PHE A 64 19.08 3.59 13.82
C PHE A 64 19.68 4.42 12.67
N TYR A 65 18.87 5.17 11.92
CA TYR A 65 19.42 6.10 10.93
C TYR A 65 20.23 7.22 11.60
N LYS A 66 21.51 7.33 11.26
CA LYS A 66 22.45 8.31 11.83
C LYS A 66 22.16 9.75 11.39
N THR A 67 21.60 9.94 10.19
CA THR A 67 21.32 11.25 9.60
C THR A 67 19.95 11.26 8.93
N LEU A 68 19.33 12.44 8.83
CA LEU A 68 18.07 12.63 8.10
C LEU A 68 18.19 12.21 6.63
N HIS A 69 19.33 12.52 6.00
CA HIS A 69 19.58 12.12 4.62
C HIS A 69 19.66 10.59 4.46
N GLY A 70 20.33 9.90 5.39
CA GLY A 70 20.36 8.43 5.39
C GLY A 70 18.98 7.81 5.58
N ALA A 71 18.15 8.39 6.44
CA ALA A 71 16.75 7.97 6.60
C ALA A 71 15.95 8.15 5.30
N TYR A 72 16.10 9.32 4.64
CA TYR A 72 15.45 9.60 3.36
C TYR A 72 15.84 8.58 2.27
N ILE A 73 17.13 8.26 2.14
CA ILE A 73 17.59 7.26 1.17
C ILE A 73 17.05 5.86 1.52
N GLY A 74 17.02 5.50 2.80
CA GLY A 74 16.41 4.24 3.25
C GLY A 74 14.92 4.14 2.91
N ASP A 75 14.17 5.22 3.14
CA ASP A 75 12.74 5.30 2.81
C ASP A 75 12.49 5.24 1.30
N LEU A 76 13.38 5.82 0.48
CA LEU A 76 13.34 5.72 -0.97
C LEU A 76 13.48 4.27 -1.43
N PHE A 77 14.53 3.56 -0.98
CA PHE A 77 14.73 2.15 -1.34
C PHE A 77 13.55 1.29 -0.89
N MET A 78 13.02 1.52 0.30
CA MET A 78 11.86 0.77 0.81
C MET A 78 10.60 1.03 0.00
N SER A 79 10.39 2.26 -0.47
CA SER A 79 9.28 2.58 -1.36
C SER A 79 9.39 1.80 -2.67
N ILE A 80 10.58 1.71 -3.26
CA ILE A 80 10.85 0.91 -4.47
C ILE A 80 10.60 -0.58 -4.19
N ILE A 81 11.24 -1.14 -3.15
CA ILE A 81 11.09 -2.56 -2.78
C ILE A 81 9.63 -2.93 -2.55
N TYR A 82 8.86 -2.08 -1.86
CA TYR A 82 7.44 -2.35 -1.64
C TYR A 82 6.60 -2.25 -2.90
N THR A 83 6.98 -1.39 -3.84
CA THR A 83 6.34 -1.31 -5.15
C THR A 83 6.60 -2.58 -5.95
N CYS A 84 7.85 -3.06 -6.02
CA CYS A 84 8.17 -4.34 -6.66
C CYS A 84 7.37 -5.50 -6.04
N ASN A 85 7.27 -5.56 -4.71
CA ASN A 85 6.46 -6.57 -4.02
C ASN A 85 4.95 -6.47 -4.29
N LEU A 86 4.42 -5.31 -4.69
CA LEU A 86 3.00 -5.17 -5.06
C LEU A 86 2.73 -5.69 -6.47
N GLU A 87 3.73 -5.58 -7.35
CA GLU A 87 3.70 -6.03 -8.74
C GLU A 87 4.25 -7.45 -8.93
N ASP A 88 4.56 -8.15 -7.84
CA ASP A 88 5.15 -9.50 -7.85
C ASP A 88 6.52 -9.58 -8.57
N VAL A 89 7.31 -8.51 -8.45
CA VAL A 89 8.63 -8.35 -9.06
C VAL A 89 9.73 -8.52 -8.02
N ASN A 90 10.80 -9.23 -8.39
CA ASN A 90 12.00 -9.35 -7.56
C ASN A 90 12.73 -7.99 -7.49
N ALA A 91 12.71 -7.36 -6.31
CA ALA A 91 13.29 -6.04 -6.12
C ALA A 91 14.81 -5.98 -6.35
N PHE A 92 15.55 -7.06 -6.08
CA PHE A 92 17.00 -7.09 -6.30
C PHE A 92 17.33 -7.13 -7.79
N GLU A 93 16.66 -8.00 -8.54
CA GLU A 93 16.81 -8.08 -10.00
C GLU A 93 16.42 -6.77 -10.68
N TYR A 94 15.31 -6.16 -10.23
CA TYR A 94 14.88 -4.86 -10.72
C TYR A 94 15.94 -3.78 -10.46
N LEU A 95 16.50 -3.67 -9.24
CA LEU A 95 17.52 -2.68 -8.94
C LEU A 95 18.81 -2.89 -9.75
N ASN A 96 19.23 -4.14 -9.97
CA ASN A 96 20.37 -4.44 -10.84
C ASN A 96 20.09 -4.00 -12.27
N ALA A 97 18.90 -4.30 -12.80
CA ALA A 97 18.51 -3.85 -14.13
C ALA A 97 18.54 -2.32 -14.26
N LEU A 98 18.08 -1.58 -13.24
CA LEU A 98 18.17 -0.12 -13.21
C LEU A 98 19.62 0.40 -13.21
N GLU A 99 20.51 -0.28 -12.48
CA GLU A 99 21.92 0.10 -12.41
C GLU A 99 22.63 -0.14 -13.75
N GLU A 100 22.47 -1.32 -14.32
CA GLU A 100 23.05 -1.74 -15.60
C GLU A 100 22.60 -0.84 -16.75
N HIS A 101 21.33 -0.40 -16.73
CA HIS A 101 20.72 0.38 -17.82
C HIS A 101 20.49 1.85 -17.44
N SER A 102 21.27 2.36 -16.48
CA SER A 102 21.11 3.72 -15.93
C SER A 102 21.06 4.81 -17.00
N ALA A 103 21.86 4.71 -18.07
CA ALA A 103 21.89 5.69 -19.15
C ALA A 103 20.56 5.78 -19.93
N GLU A 104 19.86 4.65 -20.11
CA GLU A 104 18.56 4.60 -20.77
C GLU A 104 17.43 4.97 -19.81
N LEU A 105 17.50 4.49 -18.57
CA LEU A 105 16.63 4.89 -17.47
C LEU A 105 16.56 6.41 -17.32
N PHE A 106 17.69 7.12 -17.39
CA PHE A 106 17.73 8.58 -17.30
C PHE A 106 17.01 9.27 -18.46
N LYS A 107 16.96 8.65 -19.65
CA LYS A 107 16.28 9.21 -20.82
C LYS A 107 14.79 8.89 -20.83
N HIS A 108 14.42 7.68 -20.42
CA HIS A 108 13.08 7.12 -20.52
C HIS A 108 12.66 6.38 -19.24
N PRO A 109 12.53 7.07 -18.10
CA PRO A 109 12.21 6.44 -16.82
C PRO A 109 10.87 5.69 -16.81
N GLU A 110 9.93 6.12 -17.65
CA GLU A 110 8.62 5.49 -17.83
C GLU A 110 8.69 4.05 -18.37
N LEU A 111 9.79 3.67 -19.03
CA LEU A 111 10.00 2.33 -19.60
C LEU A 111 10.64 1.35 -18.61
N TRP A 112 11.15 1.86 -17.49
CA TRP A 112 11.93 1.11 -16.51
C TRP A 112 11.21 1.04 -15.16
N LEU A 113 9.88 0.96 -15.18
CA LEU A 113 9.06 0.79 -13.97
C LEU A 113 8.98 -0.71 -13.63
N PRO A 114 8.66 -1.08 -12.37
CA PRO A 114 8.66 -2.48 -11.97
C PRO A 114 7.78 -3.38 -12.84
N TRP A 115 6.67 -2.86 -13.37
CA TRP A 115 5.72 -3.62 -14.19
C TRP A 115 6.05 -3.69 -15.69
N ASN A 116 7.09 -3.00 -16.19
CA ASN A 116 7.39 -2.96 -17.63
C ASN A 116 8.88 -3.06 -18.01
N TYR A 117 9.81 -3.04 -17.05
CA TYR A 117 11.25 -3.11 -17.36
C TYR A 117 11.67 -4.40 -18.09
N HIS A 118 10.99 -5.52 -17.85
CA HIS A 118 11.26 -6.80 -18.55
C HIS A 118 11.08 -6.70 -20.06
N GLU A 119 10.18 -5.84 -20.54
CA GLU A 119 10.01 -5.61 -21.97
C GLU A 119 11.24 -4.93 -22.59
N GLN A 120 11.98 -4.13 -21.81
CA GLN A 120 13.20 -3.49 -22.29
C GLN A 120 14.36 -4.48 -22.34
N LEU A 121 14.48 -5.33 -21.31
CA LEU A 121 15.48 -6.40 -21.29
C LEU A 121 15.32 -7.33 -22.50
N ALA A 122 14.09 -7.78 -22.78
CA ALA A 122 13.82 -8.66 -23.92
C ALA A 122 14.12 -8.01 -25.28
N ARG A 123 13.89 -6.70 -25.45
CA ARG A 123 14.19 -5.98 -26.70
C ARG A 123 15.68 -5.88 -26.98
N GLN A 124 16.49 -5.79 -25.93
CA GLN A 124 17.94 -5.69 -26.08
C GLN A 124 18.58 -7.05 -26.40
N ASP A 125 18.07 -8.14 -25.82
CA ASP A 125 18.51 -9.50 -26.15
C ASP A 125 18.26 -9.87 -27.62
N ASP A 126 17.22 -9.29 -28.25
CA ASP A 126 16.85 -9.51 -29.65
C ASP A 126 17.62 -8.63 -30.66
N GLN A 127 18.50 -7.72 -30.20
CA GLN A 127 19.25 -6.82 -31.07
C GLN A 127 20.64 -7.42 -31.35
N PRO A 128 20.92 -7.96 -32.56
CA PRO A 128 22.20 -8.59 -32.84
C PRO A 128 23.33 -7.55 -32.90
N ASP A 129 24.46 -7.90 -32.28
CA ASP A 129 25.73 -7.16 -32.28
C ASP A 129 26.15 -6.61 -33.68
#